data_AF-A0A2H0HWV8-F1
#
_entry.id   AF-A0A2H0HWV8-F1
#
_cell.length_a   1.000
_cell.length_b   1.000
_cell.length_c   1.000
_cell.angle_alpha   90.00
_cell.angle_beta   90.00
_cell.angle_gamma   90.00
#
_symmetry.space_group_name_H-M   'P 1'
#
loop_
_entity.id
_entity.type
_entity.pdbx_description
1 polymer ?
#
loop_
_entity_poly.entity_id
_entity_poly.type
_entity_poly.pdbx_seq_one_letter_code
_entity_poly.pdbx_strand_id
1 'polypeptide(L)'
;MATASPHQLRRSLFAALAYLATTWLSVWLSKKLSVDASIWLRVVTGLLPLLPISYGVRVVVQIILAGDELQRRIDLEAIAVASVAVGLGALTLSLLLVANVVTLSGRQALLWVFPALWMGYALARVWVARRYR
;
A
#
# COMPACT_ATOMS: atom_id res chain seq x y z
N MET A 1 -20.18 12.38 -13.17
CA MET A 1 -19.52 11.70 -12.04
C MET A 1 -19.92 10.24 -12.05
N ALA A 2 -19.14 9.39 -12.74
CA ALA A 2 -19.30 7.94 -12.56
C ALA A 2 -18.72 7.56 -11.20
N THR A 3 -19.56 7.51 -10.17
CA THR A 3 -19.16 7.03 -8.85
C THR A 3 -18.94 5.51 -8.94
N ALA A 4 -17.88 5.01 -8.32
CA ALA A 4 -17.62 3.57 -8.26
C ALA A 4 -18.89 2.85 -7.74
N SER A 5 -19.28 1.76 -8.39
CA SER A 5 -20.48 1.03 -7.97
C SER A 5 -20.35 0.56 -6.52
N PRO A 6 -21.45 0.49 -5.74
CA PRO A 6 -21.41 0.07 -4.33
C PRO A 6 -20.70 -1.28 -4.14
N HIS A 7 -20.82 -2.15 -5.12
CA HIS A 7 -20.17 -3.46 -5.15
C HIS A 7 -18.65 -3.39 -5.39
N GLN A 8 -18.16 -2.49 -6.25
CA GLN A 8 -16.72 -2.27 -6.44
C GLN A 8 -16.08 -1.67 -5.18
N LEU A 9 -16.75 -0.71 -4.55
CA LEU A 9 -16.30 -0.14 -3.27
C LEU A 9 -16.26 -1.21 -2.17
N ARG A 10 -17.26 -2.08 -2.09
CA ARG A 10 -17.26 -3.21 -1.15
C ARG A 10 -16.13 -4.18 -1.42
N ARG A 11 -15.78 -4.45 -2.67
CA ARG A 11 -14.64 -5.31 -3.05
C ARG A 11 -13.30 -4.69 -2.66
N SER A 12 -13.10 -3.39 -2.87
CA SER A 12 -11.86 -2.71 -2.46
C SER A 12 -11.74 -2.64 -0.94
N LEU A 13 -12.85 -2.39 -0.22
CA LEU A 13 -12.87 -2.43 1.25
C LEU A 13 -12.59 -3.84 1.77
N PHE A 14 -13.19 -4.86 1.16
CA PHE A 14 -12.91 -6.25 1.51
C PHE A 14 -11.44 -6.59 1.30
N ALA A 15 -10.84 -6.17 0.19
CA ALA A 15 -9.41 -6.37 -0.08
C ALA A 15 -8.52 -5.65 0.96
N ALA A 16 -8.88 -4.43 1.36
CA ALA A 16 -8.16 -3.69 2.39
C ALA A 16 -8.25 -4.38 3.76
N LEU A 17 -9.44 -4.82 4.16
CA LEU A 17 -9.63 -5.57 5.41
C LEU A 17 -8.88 -6.91 5.38
N ALA A 18 -8.93 -7.63 4.26
CA ALA A 18 -8.18 -8.87 4.06
C ALA A 18 -6.67 -8.63 4.13
N TYR A 19 -6.16 -7.53 3.54
CA TYR A 19 -4.76 -7.12 3.68
C TYR A 19 -4.36 -6.88 5.13
N LEU A 20 -5.15 -6.11 5.88
CA LEU A 20 -4.87 -5.83 7.29
C LEU A 20 -4.88 -7.12 8.12
N ALA A 21 -5.90 -7.96 7.94
CA ALA A 21 -6.05 -9.23 8.65
C ALA A 21 -4.90 -10.20 8.33
N THR A 22 -4.55 -10.37 7.05
CA THR A 22 -3.46 -11.26 6.64
C THR A 22 -2.09 -10.74 7.03
N THR A 23 -1.87 -9.43 7.04
CA THR A 23 -0.62 -8.83 7.52
C THR A 23 -0.48 -9.05 9.03
N TRP A 24 -1.54 -8.80 9.79
CA TRP A 24 -1.55 -9.03 11.23
C TRP A 24 -1.35 -10.51 11.56
N LEU A 25 -2.05 -11.41 10.86
CA LEU A 25 -1.91 -12.85 10.98
C LEU A 25 -0.49 -13.31 10.61
N SER A 26 0.09 -12.78 9.53
CA SER A 26 1.45 -13.07 9.09
C SER A 26 2.48 -12.70 10.15
N VAL A 27 2.37 -11.50 10.71
CA VAL A 27 3.27 -11.03 11.78
C VAL A 27 3.09 -11.87 13.04
N TRP A 28 1.84 -12.21 13.41
CA TRP A 28 1.55 -13.04 14.56
C TRP A 28 2.11 -14.46 14.41
N LEU A 29 1.86 -15.11 13.28
CA LEU A 29 2.41 -16.43 12.96
C LEU A 29 3.94 -16.41 12.96
N SER A 30 4.55 -15.38 12.36
CA SER A 30 6.01 -15.24 12.31
C SER A 30 6.66 -15.09 13.69
N LYS A 31 5.92 -14.58 14.69
CA LYS A 31 6.38 -14.53 16.09
C LYS A 31 6.22 -15.86 16.82
N LYS A 32 5.27 -16.71 16.39
CA LYS A 32 4.96 -18.01 17.00
C LYS A 32 5.76 -19.16 16.38
N LEU A 33 6.12 -19.05 15.11
CA LEU A 33 7.01 -19.98 14.41
C LEU A 33 8.41 -19.89 15.03
N SER A 34 8.88 -21.00 15.61
CA SER A 34 10.25 -21.13 16.11
C SER A 34 11.26 -21.04 14.96
N VAL A 35 12.53 -20.76 15.30
CA VAL A 35 13.63 -20.70 14.31
C VAL A 35 13.79 -22.03 13.58
N ASP A 36 13.42 -23.14 14.21
CA ASP A 36 13.49 -24.50 13.69
C ASP A 36 12.35 -24.87 12.73
N ALA A 37 11.35 -23.99 12.56
CA ALA A 37 10.28 -24.22 11.59
C ALA A 37 10.82 -24.23 10.16
N SER A 38 10.27 -25.11 9.33
CA SER A 38 10.62 -25.22 7.91
C SER A 38 10.60 -23.86 7.22
N ILE A 39 11.65 -23.57 6.44
CA ILE A 39 11.79 -22.30 5.71
C ILE A 39 10.58 -22.01 4.80
N TRP A 40 9.98 -23.05 4.22
CA TRP A 40 8.79 -22.94 3.39
C TRP A 40 7.60 -22.36 4.14
N LEU A 41 7.39 -22.75 5.40
CA LEU A 41 6.30 -22.20 6.21
C LEU A 41 6.51 -20.72 6.45
N ARG A 42 7.74 -20.30 6.77
CA ARG A 42 8.09 -18.89 7.03
C ARG A 42 7.91 -18.02 5.78
N VAL A 43 8.27 -18.55 4.61
CA VAL A 43 8.05 -17.88 3.32
C VAL A 43 6.56 -17.72 3.04
N VAL A 44 5.78 -18.81 3.14
CA VAL A 44 4.32 -18.77 2.90
C VAL A 44 3.64 -17.79 3.86
N THR A 45 4.01 -17.80 5.14
CA THR A 45 3.46 -16.83 6.10
C THR A 45 3.84 -15.40 5.75
N GLY A 46 5.07 -15.14 5.33
CA GLY A 46 5.54 -13.80 4.97
C GLY A 46 4.88 -13.24 3.71
N LEU A 47 4.54 -14.11 2.75
CA LEU A 47 3.93 -13.71 1.48
C LEU A 47 2.39 -13.68 1.51
N LEU A 48 1.77 -14.21 2.58
CA LEU A 48 0.32 -14.26 2.76
C LEU A 48 -0.41 -12.93 2.43
N PRO A 49 0.05 -11.74 2.88
CA PRO A 49 -0.63 -10.48 2.59
C PRO A 49 -0.55 -10.03 1.12
N LEU A 50 0.34 -10.60 0.31
CA LEU A 50 0.46 -10.23 -1.11
C LEU A 50 -0.76 -10.64 -1.93
N LEU A 51 -1.45 -11.72 -1.54
CA LEU A 51 -2.66 -12.19 -2.22
C LEU A 51 -3.80 -11.16 -2.14
N PRO A 52 -4.24 -10.69 -0.95
CA PRO A 52 -5.27 -9.66 -0.88
C PRO A 52 -4.81 -8.31 -1.42
N ILE A 53 -3.53 -7.95 -1.27
CA ILE A 53 -2.99 -6.70 -1.86
C ILE A 53 -3.12 -6.73 -3.38
N SER A 54 -2.64 -7.79 -4.04
CA SER A 54 -2.67 -7.88 -5.50
C SER A 54 -4.09 -7.87 -6.06
N TYR A 55 -5.03 -8.53 -5.37
CA TYR A 55 -6.45 -8.45 -5.68
C TYR A 55 -7.00 -7.03 -5.49
N GLY A 56 -6.69 -6.36 -4.38
CA GLY A 56 -7.12 -4.98 -4.10
C GLY A 56 -6.61 -3.99 -5.13
N VAL A 57 -5.33 -4.07 -5.50
CA VAL A 57 -4.72 -3.26 -6.57
C VAL A 57 -5.44 -3.50 -7.89
N ARG A 58 -5.72 -4.76 -8.25
CA ARG A 58 -6.46 -5.08 -9.49
C ARG A 58 -7.84 -4.41 -9.50
N VAL A 59 -8.59 -4.49 -8.41
CA VAL A 59 -9.91 -3.85 -8.29
C VAL A 59 -9.80 -2.33 -8.42
N VAL A 60 -8.80 -1.72 -7.79
CA VAL A 60 -8.59 -0.26 -7.84
C VAL A 60 -8.20 0.19 -9.24
N VAL A 61 -7.29 -0.52 -9.91
CA VAL A 61 -6.93 -0.24 -11.31
C VAL A 61 -8.16 -0.33 -12.21
N GLN A 62 -9.01 -1.34 -12.02
CA GLN A 62 -10.26 -1.45 -12.77
C GLN A 62 -11.21 -0.27 -12.51
N ILE A 63 -11.31 0.21 -11.26
CA ILE A 63 -12.11 1.38 -10.91
C ILE A 63 -11.57 2.65 -11.60
N ILE A 64 -10.25 2.85 -11.58
CA ILE A 64 -9.59 4.01 -12.21
C ILE A 64 -9.79 4.00 -13.73
N LEU A 65 -9.59 2.85 -14.37
CA LEU A 65 -9.70 2.71 -15.83
C LEU A 65 -11.16 2.80 -16.32
N ALA A 66 -12.14 2.46 -15.47
CA ALA A 66 -13.56 2.63 -15.76
C ALA A 66 -14.09 4.04 -15.47
N GLY A 67 -13.28 4.90 -14.84
CA GLY A 67 -13.64 6.28 -14.51
C GLY A 67 -13.65 7.20 -15.73
N ASP A 68 -14.24 8.38 -15.58
CA ASP A 68 -14.16 9.43 -16.58
C ASP A 68 -12.71 9.97 -16.73
N GLU A 69 -12.44 10.69 -17.82
CA GLU A 69 -11.08 11.17 -18.12
C GLU A 69 -10.53 12.08 -17.02
N LEU A 70 -11.36 12.94 -16.44
CA LEU A 70 -10.95 13.86 -15.38
C LEU A 70 -10.56 13.11 -14.11
N GLN A 71 -11.40 12.18 -13.65
CA GLN A 71 -11.13 11.37 -12.47
C GLN A 71 -9.90 10.49 -12.69
N ARG A 72 -9.76 9.90 -13.87
CA ARG A 72 -8.58 9.11 -14.23
C ARG A 72 -7.30 9.95 -14.23
N ARG A 73 -7.35 11.20 -14.71
CA ARG A 73 -6.21 12.14 -14.63
C ARG A 73 -5.87 12.47 -13.18
N ILE A 74 -6.86 12.77 -12.34
CA ILE A 74 -6.67 13.02 -10.91
C ILE A 74 -6.01 11.81 -10.23
N ASP A 75 -6.47 10.59 -10.54
CA ASP A 75 -5.96 9.37 -9.94
C ASP A 75 -4.52 9.08 -10.36
N LEU A 76 -4.21 9.25 -11.65
CA LEU A 76 -2.84 9.05 -12.16
C LEU A 76 -1.87 10.10 -11.61
N GLU A 77 -2.28 11.37 -11.54
CA GLU A 77 -1.47 12.45 -10.96
C GLU A 77 -1.22 12.19 -9.45
N ALA A 78 -2.26 11.76 -8.72
CA ALA A 78 -2.15 11.41 -7.31
C ALA A 78 -1.21 10.21 -7.08
N ILE A 79 -1.28 9.17 -7.91
CA ILE A 79 -0.38 8.02 -7.86
C ILE A 79 1.06 8.45 -8.14
N ALA A 80 1.28 9.31 -9.14
CA ALA A 80 2.60 9.83 -9.48
C ALA A 80 3.21 10.61 -8.31
N VAL A 81 2.46 11.56 -7.73
CA VAL A 81 2.87 12.35 -6.57
C VAL A 81 3.18 11.45 -5.38
N ALA A 82 2.30 10.50 -5.05
CA ALA A 82 2.51 9.56 -3.96
C ALA A 82 3.75 8.69 -4.15
N SER A 83 3.97 8.17 -5.36
CA SER A 83 5.11 7.31 -5.68
C SER A 83 6.42 8.06 -5.55
N VAL A 84 6.50 9.29 -6.09
CA VAL A 84 7.69 10.14 -5.98
C VAL A 84 7.94 10.55 -4.53
N ALA A 85 6.90 10.98 -3.81
CA ALA A 85 7.02 11.41 -2.41
C ALA A 85 7.52 10.27 -1.50
N VAL A 86 6.95 9.07 -1.62
CA VAL A 86 7.38 7.91 -0.84
C VAL A 86 8.77 7.44 -1.26
N GLY A 87 9.09 7.46 -2.57
CA GLY A 87 10.42 7.11 -3.06
C GLY A 87 11.51 8.05 -2.52
N LEU A 88 11.30 9.36 -2.59
CA LEU A 88 12.20 10.36 -2.03
C LEU A 88 12.29 10.27 -0.51
N GLY A 89 11.16 10.00 0.16
CA GLY A 89 11.13 9.77 1.60
C GLY A 89 11.95 8.55 2.01
N ALA A 90 11.82 7.43 1.28
CA ALA A 90 12.59 6.22 1.52
C ALA A 90 14.09 6.42 1.27
N LEU A 91 14.45 7.12 0.19
CA LEU A 91 15.84 7.46 -0.11
C LEU A 91 16.44 8.35 0.99
N THR A 92 15.73 9.41 1.37
CA THR A 92 16.16 10.32 2.44
C THR A 92 16.34 9.56 3.76
N LEU A 93 15.36 8.71 4.13
CA LEU A 93 15.44 7.89 5.32
C LEU A 93 16.64 6.93 5.28
N SER A 94 16.91 6.32 4.13
CA SER A 94 18.09 5.47 3.93
C SER A 94 19.40 6.24 4.12
N LEU A 95 19.50 7.47 3.61
CA LEU A 95 20.69 8.31 3.78
C LEU A 95 20.89 8.72 5.24
N LEU A 96 19.80 9.05 5.95
CA LEU A 96 19.84 9.37 7.38
C LEU A 96 20.24 8.16 8.25
N LEU A 97 19.84 6.95 7.86
CA LEU A 97 20.29 5.71 8.50
C LEU A 97 21.80 5.48 8.27
N VAL A 98 22.30 5.68 7.05
CA VAL A 98 23.73 5.60 6.74
C VAL A 98 24.55 6.63 7.51
N ALA A 99 24.01 7.84 7.67
CA ALA A 99 24.63 8.91 8.45
C ALA A 99 24.49 8.73 9.98
N ASN A 100 23.86 7.65 10.46
CA ASN A 100 23.56 7.39 11.87
C ASN A 100 22.75 8.51 12.57
N VAL A 101 21.98 9.28 11.81
CA VAL A 101 21.12 10.35 12.35
C VAL A 101 19.83 9.77 12.94
N VAL A 102 19.34 8.68 12.37
CA VAL A 102 18.12 7.99 12.81
C VAL A 102 18.43 6.52 13.06
N THR A 103 17.85 5.94 14.12
CA THR A 103 17.89 4.50 14.39
C THR A 103 16.51 3.90 14.15
N LEU A 104 16.33 3.27 12.99
CA LEU A 104 15.09 2.57 12.64
C LEU A 104 15.44 1.17 12.10
N SER A 105 14.70 0.14 12.49
CA SER A 105 14.91 -1.17 11.90
C SER A 105 14.46 -1.17 10.43
N GLY A 106 15.31 -1.65 9.52
CA GLY A 106 14.96 -1.75 8.10
C GLY A 106 13.68 -2.56 7.84
N ARG A 107 13.39 -3.53 8.72
CA ARG A 107 12.14 -4.32 8.67
C ARG A 107 10.89 -3.47 8.91
N GLN A 108 10.94 -2.58 9.91
CA GLN A 108 9.83 -1.66 10.17
C GLN A 108 9.66 -0.68 9.02
N ALA A 109 10.76 -0.14 8.47
CA ALA A 109 10.70 0.77 7.32
C ALA A 109 9.99 0.12 6.12
N LEU A 110 10.34 -1.12 5.77
CA LEU A 110 9.75 -1.84 4.64
C LEU A 110 8.26 -2.15 4.82
N LEU A 111 7.83 -2.48 6.05
CA LEU A 111 6.40 -2.72 6.36
C LEU A 111 5.54 -1.48 6.12
N TRP A 112 6.10 -0.27 6.27
CA TRP A 112 5.37 0.98 6.13
C TRP A 112 5.32 1.54 4.71
N VAL A 113 6.07 0.97 3.75
CA VAL A 113 6.13 1.49 2.36
C VAL A 113 4.75 1.47 1.70
N PHE A 114 4.06 0.32 1.74
CA PHE A 114 2.75 0.19 1.09
C PHE A 114 1.66 1.03 1.78
N PRO A 115 1.56 1.07 3.13
CA PRO A 115 0.70 2.05 3.81
C PRO A 115 1.02 3.50 3.44
N ALA A 116 2.30 3.89 3.37
CA ALA A 116 2.71 5.24 3.01
C ALA A 116 2.27 5.61 1.59
N LEU A 117 2.37 4.68 0.63
CA LEU A 117 1.86 4.89 -0.73
C LEU A 117 0.35 5.15 -0.75
N TRP A 118 -0.43 4.36 -0.01
CA TRP A 118 -1.88 4.55 0.04
C TRP A 118 -2.30 5.86 0.72
N MET A 119 -1.64 6.21 1.82
CA MET A 119 -1.87 7.49 2.50
C MET A 119 -1.47 8.66 1.60
N GLY A 120 -0.30 8.58 0.96
CA GLY A 120 0.17 9.57 0.00
C GLY A 120 -0.80 9.72 -1.17
N TYR A 121 -1.30 8.61 -1.71
CA TYR A 121 -2.29 8.62 -2.79
C TYR A 121 -3.59 9.29 -2.35
N ALA A 122 -4.15 8.92 -1.19
CA ALA A 122 -5.39 9.51 -0.69
C ALA A 122 -5.26 11.03 -0.48
N LEU A 123 -4.15 11.48 0.11
CA LEU A 123 -3.86 12.90 0.32
C LEU A 123 -3.65 13.65 -1.01
N ALA A 124 -2.82 13.09 -1.89
CA ALA A 124 -2.56 13.68 -3.21
C ALA A 124 -3.84 13.75 -4.03
N ARG A 125 -4.71 12.74 -3.99
CA ARG A 125 -6.00 12.73 -4.69
C ARG A 125 -6.89 13.88 -4.25
N VAL A 126 -7.00 14.15 -2.95
CA VAL A 126 -7.77 15.29 -2.42
C VAL A 126 -7.15 16.61 -2.86
N TRP A 127 -5.82 16.73 -2.82
CA TRP A 127 -5.11 17.94 -3.23
C TRP A 127 -5.27 18.23 -4.73
N VAL A 128 -5.04 17.23 -5.59
CA VAL A 128 -5.20 17.33 -7.04
C VAL A 128 -6.66 17.63 -7.41
N ALA A 129 -7.63 16.95 -6.80
CA ALA A 129 -9.05 17.19 -7.08
C ALA A 129 -9.48 18.63 -6.74
N ARG A 130 -8.84 19.29 -5.76
CA ARG A 130 -9.11 20.70 -5.45
C ARG A 130 -8.57 21.66 -6.53
N ARG A 131 -7.55 21.26 -7.28
CA ARG A 131 -6.96 22.07 -8.37
C ARG A 131 -7.82 22.08 -9.64
N TYR A 132 -8.63 21.04 -9.84
CA TYR A 132 -9.53 20.91 -10.99
C TYR A 132 -10.97 21.37 -10.70
N ARG A 133 -11.24 21.91 -9.51
CA ARG A 133 -12.49 22.61 -9.18
C ARG A 133 -12.38 24.07 -9.59
#